data_AF-A0A650CKJ5-F1
#
_entry.id   AF-A0A650CKJ5-F1
#
_cell.length_a   1.000
_cell.length_b   1.000
_cell.length_c   1.000
_cell.angle_alpha   90.00
_cell.angle_beta   90.00
_cell.angle_gamma   90.00
#
_symmetry.space_group_name_H-M   'P 1'
#
loop_
_entity.id
_entity.type
_entity.pdbx_description
1 polymer ?
#
loop_
_entity_poly.entity_id
_entity_poly.type
_entity_poly.pdbx_seq_one_letter_code
_entity_poly.pdbx_strand_id
1 'polypeptide(L)'
;MRKKIAIVSTILILIIVGSFFAFYYYTMVKPNSQASSIDLKPPISISLVENYFEITYNSSLKLFSVCPFSDTYYIESDNLLAVIVLKYLNNSLWETVWQNIERNITTSPYLVLMNVHNFTWKFKTPISVHVYGPIYTIEFNGSSYLSWYEYADTSFLYAIYESENGNISIAEKVFAMTVSNFWNGSGFIDAAFNGGTFDSYKLALAIIAWKYIAHYNETFALQYLPIIKQIYNISSHLQFSIGGFFTNYVINDGHVIAEGNVNTETTSLFVIAFLMQS
;
A
#
# COMPACT_ATOMS: atom_id res chain seq x y z
N MET A 1 -5.70 31.52 -55.06
CA MET A 1 -4.87 30.29 -54.95
C MET A 1 -3.89 30.29 -53.77
N ARG A 2 -3.10 31.35 -53.54
CA ARG A 2 -2.06 31.40 -52.49
C ARG A 2 -2.55 31.18 -51.03
N LYS A 3 -3.75 31.65 -50.66
CA LYS A 3 -4.29 31.46 -49.30
C LYS A 3 -4.65 30.00 -48.97
N LYS A 4 -5.09 29.20 -49.95
CA LYS A 4 -5.43 27.78 -49.73
C LYS A 4 -4.17 26.93 -49.50
N ILE A 5 -3.07 27.25 -50.18
CA ILE A 5 -1.79 26.53 -50.03
C ILE A 5 -1.19 26.78 -48.64
N ALA A 6 -1.24 28.03 -48.15
CA ALA A 6 -0.74 28.35 -46.81
C ALA A 6 -1.48 27.61 -45.69
N ILE A 7 -2.81 27.50 -45.77
CA ILE A 7 -3.62 26.81 -44.76
C ILE A 7 -3.32 25.30 -44.76
N VAL A 8 -3.17 24.69 -45.93
CA VAL A 8 -2.83 23.26 -46.05
C VAL A 8 -1.43 22.97 -45.49
N SER A 9 -0.45 23.85 -45.75
CA SER A 9 0.90 23.71 -45.20
C SER A 9 0.95 23.84 -43.67
N THR A 10 0.17 24.76 -43.08
CA THR A 10 0.12 24.92 -41.61
C THR A 10 -0.52 23.70 -40.93
N ILE A 11 -1.59 23.14 -41.51
CA ILE A 11 -2.24 21.93 -40.98
C ILE A 11 -1.30 20.73 -41.04
N LEU A 12 -0.55 20.56 -42.13
CA LEU A 12 0.38 19.44 -42.29
C LEU A 12 1.52 19.51 -41.26
N ILE A 13 2.05 20.71 -40.98
CA ILE A 13 3.10 20.91 -39.97
C ILE A 13 2.57 20.58 -38.57
N LEU A 14 1.34 20.99 -38.23
CA LEU A 14 0.74 20.69 -36.93
C LEU A 14 0.50 19.19 -36.73
N ILE A 15 0.10 18.47 -37.78
CA ILE A 15 -0.06 17.00 -37.72
C ILE A 15 1.29 16.32 -37.51
N ILE A 16 2.34 16.74 -38.24
CA ILE A 16 3.68 16.14 -38.11
C ILE A 16 4.25 16.41 -36.71
N VAL A 17 4.13 17.63 -36.20
CA VAL A 17 4.59 17.99 -34.84
C VAL A 17 3.81 17.21 -33.78
N GLY A 18 2.47 17.13 -33.90
CA GLY A 18 1.65 16.35 -32.97
C GLY A 18 1.98 14.84 -33.00
N SER A 19 2.26 14.30 -34.18
CA SER A 19 2.66 12.89 -34.34
C SER A 19 4.05 12.62 -33.74
N PHE A 20 4.97 13.57 -33.89
CA PHE A 20 6.31 13.46 -33.32
C PHE A 20 6.29 13.57 -31.79
N PHE A 21 5.46 14.45 -31.22
CA PHE A 21 5.25 14.52 -29.78
C PHE A 21 4.54 13.28 -29.22
N ALA A 22 3.53 12.74 -29.93
CA ALA A 22 2.87 11.51 -29.53
C ALA A 22 3.81 10.30 -29.59
N PHE A 23 4.65 10.22 -30.64
CA PHE A 23 5.68 9.18 -30.77
C PHE A 23 6.76 9.33 -29.69
N TYR A 24 7.27 10.55 -29.48
CA TYR A 24 8.26 10.84 -28.44
C TYR A 24 7.72 10.48 -27.04
N TYR A 25 6.48 10.88 -26.72
CA TYR A 25 5.78 10.51 -25.50
C TYR A 25 5.61 8.98 -25.38
N TYR A 26 5.18 8.32 -26.46
CA TYR A 26 5.01 6.86 -26.47
C TYR A 26 6.33 6.09 -26.32
N THR A 27 7.46 6.65 -26.77
CA THR A 27 8.79 6.02 -26.65
C THR A 27 9.54 6.35 -25.36
N MET A 28 9.25 7.48 -24.71
CA MET A 28 9.92 7.91 -23.48
C MET A 28 9.12 7.60 -22.21
N VAL A 29 7.79 7.43 -22.31
CA VAL A 29 6.89 7.19 -21.16
C VAL A 29 6.46 5.73 -21.04
N LYS A 30 6.68 4.89 -22.07
CA LYS A 30 6.66 3.44 -21.85
C LYS A 30 7.99 3.06 -21.22
N PRO A 31 8.01 2.55 -19.98
CA PRO A 31 9.21 1.96 -19.44
C PRO A 31 9.66 0.88 -20.42
N ASN A 32 10.94 0.87 -20.75
CA ASN A 32 11.55 -0.28 -21.40
C ASN A 32 11.25 -1.47 -20.49
N SER A 33 10.32 -2.34 -20.89
CA SER A 33 9.98 -3.55 -20.15
C SER A 33 11.11 -4.56 -20.35
N GLN A 34 12.30 -4.24 -19.84
CA GLN A 34 13.17 -5.30 -19.34
C GLN A 34 12.40 -5.91 -18.17
N ALA A 35 12.08 -7.20 -18.29
CA ALA A 35 11.54 -7.96 -17.18
C ALA A 35 12.46 -7.69 -15.98
N SER A 36 11.91 -7.13 -14.89
CA SER A 36 12.69 -6.90 -13.69
C SER A 36 13.30 -8.24 -13.27
N SER A 37 14.52 -8.21 -12.74
CA SER A 37 15.18 -9.43 -12.26
C SER A 37 14.52 -10.02 -11.01
N ILE A 38 13.45 -9.36 -10.54
CA ILE A 38 12.75 -9.58 -9.30
C ILE A 38 11.39 -10.21 -9.61
N ASP A 39 11.38 -11.52 -9.87
CA ASP A 39 10.14 -12.29 -9.99
C ASP A 39 9.88 -13.05 -8.68
N LEU A 40 9.02 -12.48 -7.83
CA LEU A 40 8.51 -13.14 -6.62
C LEU A 40 7.03 -13.46 -6.82
N LYS A 41 6.72 -14.75 -7.00
CA LYS A 41 5.33 -15.21 -7.07
C LYS A 41 4.59 -14.85 -5.76
N PRO A 42 3.51 -14.05 -5.82
CA PRO A 42 2.80 -13.66 -4.62
C PRO A 42 2.08 -14.86 -3.97
N PRO A 43 2.22 -15.08 -2.65
CA PRO A 43 1.59 -16.19 -1.94
C PRO A 43 0.17 -15.81 -1.50
N ILE A 44 -0.70 -15.51 -2.48
CA ILE A 44 -2.08 -15.06 -2.23
C ILE A 44 -3.06 -15.80 -3.15
N SER A 45 -4.20 -16.21 -2.60
CA SER A 45 -5.36 -16.65 -3.39
C SER A 45 -6.32 -15.49 -3.60
N ILE A 46 -6.47 -15.05 -4.85
CA ILE A 46 -7.35 -13.94 -5.23
C ILE A 46 -8.82 -14.27 -4.99
N SER A 47 -9.25 -15.48 -5.36
CA SER A 47 -10.63 -15.93 -5.09
C SER A 47 -11.00 -15.88 -3.60
N LEU A 48 -10.04 -16.16 -2.71
CA LEU A 48 -10.26 -16.06 -1.28
C LEU A 48 -10.33 -14.59 -0.82
N VAL A 49 -9.48 -13.72 -1.36
CA VAL A 49 -9.54 -12.27 -1.09
C VAL A 49 -10.89 -11.70 -1.50
N GLU A 50 -11.38 -12.03 -2.68
CA GLU A 50 -12.70 -11.60 -3.17
C GLU A 50 -13.81 -12.03 -2.20
N ASN A 51 -13.80 -13.31 -1.78
CA ASN A 51 -14.73 -13.82 -0.77
C ASN A 51 -14.64 -13.06 0.57
N TYR A 52 -13.44 -12.67 1.01
CA TYR A 52 -13.28 -11.88 2.23
C TYR A 52 -13.95 -10.50 2.12
N PHE A 53 -13.74 -9.80 1.01
CA PHE A 53 -14.37 -8.50 0.78
C PHE A 53 -15.89 -8.64 0.59
N GLU A 54 -16.39 -9.73 0.02
CA GLU A 54 -17.83 -10.01 -0.01
C GLU A 54 -18.43 -10.18 1.40
N ILE A 55 -17.76 -10.92 2.29
CA ILE A 55 -18.23 -11.17 3.66
C ILE A 55 -18.23 -9.90 4.52
N THR A 56 -17.22 -9.06 4.36
CA THR A 56 -17.05 -7.83 5.17
C THR A 56 -17.83 -6.64 4.62
N TYR A 57 -18.34 -6.71 3.39
CA TYR A 57 -19.07 -5.62 2.78
C TYR A 57 -20.50 -5.49 3.31
N ASN A 58 -20.80 -4.33 3.88
CA ASN A 58 -22.15 -3.94 4.24
C ASN A 58 -22.76 -3.08 3.13
N SER A 59 -23.72 -3.64 2.38
CA SER A 59 -24.37 -2.95 1.26
C SER A 59 -25.23 -1.75 1.66
N SER A 60 -25.74 -1.71 2.89
CA SER A 60 -26.55 -0.60 3.39
C SER A 60 -25.67 0.60 3.76
N LEU A 61 -24.53 0.33 4.40
CA LEU A 61 -23.55 1.36 4.76
C LEU A 61 -22.60 1.70 3.62
N LYS A 62 -22.47 0.82 2.62
CA LYS A 62 -21.50 0.89 1.52
C LYS A 62 -20.05 0.94 2.01
N LEU A 63 -19.75 0.16 3.05
CA LEU A 63 -18.44 0.10 3.71
C LEU A 63 -18.10 -1.34 4.06
N PHE A 64 -16.81 -1.62 4.23
CA PHE A 64 -16.28 -2.85 4.79
C PHE A 64 -16.08 -2.71 6.29
N SER A 65 -16.55 -3.70 7.05
CA SER A 65 -16.32 -3.78 8.49
C SER A 65 -14.86 -4.06 8.81
N VAL A 66 -14.41 -3.73 10.02
CA VAL A 66 -13.03 -3.96 10.48
C VAL A 66 -12.64 -5.44 10.41
N CYS A 67 -13.58 -6.35 10.67
CA CYS A 67 -13.39 -7.79 10.50
C CYS A 67 -14.75 -8.46 10.21
N PRO A 68 -14.79 -9.75 9.82
CA PRO A 68 -16.03 -10.47 9.60
C PRO A 68 -16.96 -10.39 10.81
N PHE A 69 -18.24 -10.11 10.54
CA PHE A 69 -19.31 -10.01 11.55
C PHE A 69 -19.14 -8.87 12.58
N SER A 70 -18.25 -7.90 12.33
CA SER A 70 -18.14 -6.71 13.15
C SER A 70 -19.08 -5.59 12.70
N ASP A 71 -19.65 -4.87 13.67
CA ASP A 71 -20.43 -3.66 13.46
C ASP A 71 -19.57 -2.39 13.66
N THR A 72 -18.29 -2.43 13.28
CA THR A 72 -17.39 -1.26 13.34
C THR A 72 -16.71 -1.07 11.99
N TYR A 73 -16.64 0.19 11.54
CA TYR A 73 -16.15 0.56 10.22
C TYR A 73 -15.19 1.74 10.36
N TYR A 74 -13.92 1.57 9.97
CA TYR A 74 -12.96 2.68 9.92
C TYR A 74 -12.83 3.23 8.49
N ILE A 75 -12.85 4.55 8.37
CA ILE A 75 -12.67 5.23 7.09
C ILE A 75 -11.23 5.08 6.60
N GLU A 76 -10.22 5.47 7.38
CA GLU A 76 -8.82 5.50 6.94
C GLU A 76 -8.16 4.13 6.91
N SER A 77 -8.22 3.34 7.98
CA SER A 77 -7.45 2.09 8.06
C SER A 77 -8.09 0.95 7.27
N ASP A 78 -9.43 0.88 7.22
CA ASP A 78 -10.11 -0.21 6.52
C ASP A 78 -10.56 0.21 5.12
N ASN A 79 -11.42 1.25 5.01
CA ASN A 79 -12.14 1.52 3.78
C ASN A 79 -11.31 2.26 2.72
N LEU A 80 -10.39 3.15 3.12
CA LEU A 80 -9.43 3.77 2.21
C LEU A 80 -8.53 2.71 1.56
N LEU A 81 -8.00 1.79 2.37
CA LEU A 81 -7.16 0.70 1.88
C LEU A 81 -7.97 -0.28 1.03
N ALA A 82 -9.21 -0.59 1.41
CA ALA A 82 -10.12 -1.40 0.61
C ALA A 82 -10.39 -0.76 -0.77
N VAL A 83 -10.54 0.56 -0.87
CA VAL A 83 -10.67 1.24 -2.17
C VAL A 83 -9.44 1.00 -3.05
N ILE A 84 -8.23 1.05 -2.49
CA ILE A 84 -7.00 0.75 -3.25
C ILE A 84 -7.01 -0.71 -3.71
N VAL A 85 -7.40 -1.64 -2.85
CA VAL A 85 -7.49 -3.07 -3.17
C VAL A 85 -8.48 -3.35 -4.28
N LEU A 86 -9.69 -2.80 -4.20
CA LEU A 86 -10.72 -3.00 -5.22
C LEU A 86 -10.27 -2.49 -6.59
N LYS A 87 -9.45 -1.43 -6.65
CA LYS A 87 -8.80 -1.00 -7.91
C LYS A 87 -7.83 -2.04 -8.43
N TYR A 88 -6.98 -2.64 -7.59
CA TYR A 88 -6.09 -3.74 -7.99
C TYR A 88 -6.86 -4.97 -8.47
N LEU A 89 -8.02 -5.25 -7.87
CA LEU A 89 -8.91 -6.37 -8.27
C LEU A 89 -9.79 -6.04 -9.47
N ASN A 90 -9.69 -4.83 -10.04
CA ASN A 90 -10.58 -4.34 -11.10
C ASN A 90 -12.08 -4.46 -10.74
N ASN A 91 -12.42 -4.28 -9.46
CA ASN A 91 -13.77 -4.38 -8.95
C ASN A 91 -14.41 -2.99 -8.84
N SER A 92 -15.43 -2.71 -9.66
CA SER A 92 -16.14 -1.43 -9.73
C SER A 92 -16.73 -0.90 -8.40
N LEU A 93 -16.84 -1.76 -7.38
CA LEU A 93 -17.30 -1.35 -6.06
C LEU A 93 -16.43 -0.25 -5.43
N TRP A 94 -15.17 -0.11 -5.87
CA TRP A 94 -14.26 0.94 -5.40
C TRP A 94 -14.87 2.35 -5.53
N GLU A 95 -15.63 2.62 -6.60
CA GLU A 95 -16.26 3.93 -6.83
C GLU A 95 -17.33 4.23 -5.79
N THR A 96 -18.13 3.21 -5.47
CA THR A 96 -19.23 3.33 -4.50
C THR A 96 -18.69 3.58 -3.09
N VAL A 97 -17.64 2.85 -2.72
CA VAL A 97 -17.00 2.98 -1.39
C VAL A 97 -16.28 4.33 -1.30
N TRP A 98 -15.54 4.73 -2.35
CA TRP A 98 -14.86 6.02 -2.41
C TRP A 98 -15.82 7.20 -2.23
N GLN A 99 -16.92 7.25 -2.99
CA GLN A 99 -17.93 8.30 -2.87
C GLN A 99 -18.54 8.40 -1.46
N ASN A 100 -18.55 7.29 -0.72
CA ASN A 100 -19.09 7.25 0.63
C ASN A 100 -18.10 7.76 1.69
N ILE A 101 -16.79 7.60 1.46
CA ILE A 101 -15.76 7.98 2.44
C ILE A 101 -15.05 9.30 2.14
N GLU A 102 -15.00 9.76 0.88
CA GLU A 102 -14.09 10.83 0.43
C GLU A 102 -14.18 12.13 1.24
N ARG A 103 -15.39 12.47 1.73
CA ARG A 103 -15.63 13.70 2.50
C ARG A 103 -15.16 13.63 3.95
N ASN A 104 -14.90 12.43 4.46
CA ASN A 104 -14.49 12.19 5.83
C ASN A 104 -13.04 11.71 5.93
N ILE A 105 -12.30 11.65 4.81
CA ILE A 105 -10.88 11.30 4.83
C ILE A 105 -10.10 12.43 5.47
N THR A 106 -9.27 12.07 6.44
CA THR A 106 -8.33 12.96 7.08
C THR A 106 -6.90 12.73 6.59
N THR A 107 -6.01 13.68 6.88
CA THR A 107 -4.58 13.52 6.55
C THR A 107 -3.99 12.38 7.37
N SER A 108 -3.59 11.30 6.69
CA SER A 108 -3.02 10.10 7.32
C SER A 108 -1.76 9.60 6.59
N PRO A 109 -0.90 8.83 7.28
CA PRO A 109 0.24 8.16 6.65
C PRO A 109 -0.15 7.26 5.47
N TYR A 110 -1.36 6.66 5.48
CA TYR A 110 -1.81 5.76 4.42
C TYR A 110 -2.10 6.44 3.08
N LEU A 111 -2.26 7.76 3.05
CA LEU A 111 -2.48 8.53 1.82
C LEU A 111 -1.36 8.35 0.79
N VAL A 112 -0.14 8.04 1.22
CA VAL A 112 0.98 7.77 0.30
C VAL A 112 0.71 6.55 -0.58
N LEU A 113 -0.06 5.57 -0.10
CA LEU A 113 -0.47 4.39 -0.87
C LEU A 113 -1.50 4.73 -1.96
N MET A 114 -2.07 5.94 -1.93
CA MET A 114 -2.95 6.48 -2.96
C MET A 114 -2.23 7.47 -3.90
N ASN A 115 -0.90 7.57 -3.83
CA ASN A 115 -0.13 8.61 -4.52
C ASN A 115 -0.60 10.03 -4.13
N VAL A 116 -1.04 10.21 -2.88
CA VAL A 116 -1.32 11.52 -2.29
C VAL A 116 -0.15 11.85 -1.39
N HIS A 117 0.67 12.81 -1.79
CA HIS A 117 1.91 13.19 -1.11
C HIS A 117 2.06 14.71 -0.91
N ASN A 118 0.99 15.47 -1.14
CA ASN A 118 0.94 16.93 -0.95
C ASN A 118 0.73 17.34 0.52
N PHE A 119 1.44 16.69 1.43
CA PHE A 119 1.42 17.00 2.86
C PHE A 119 2.84 16.90 3.44
N THR A 120 3.07 17.51 4.59
CA THR A 120 4.33 17.33 5.31
C THR A 120 4.21 16.19 6.31
N TRP A 121 5.21 15.31 6.37
CA TRP A 121 5.27 14.24 7.37
C TRP A 121 5.47 14.79 8.79
N LYS A 122 4.38 15.25 9.41
CA LYS A 122 4.32 15.80 10.78
C LYS A 122 3.11 15.25 11.53
N PHE A 123 2.95 13.94 11.45
CA PHE A 123 1.85 13.24 12.10
C PHE A 123 2.03 13.23 13.61
N LYS A 124 0.90 13.24 14.32
CA LYS A 124 0.83 12.99 15.75
C LYS A 124 0.23 11.62 15.99
N THR A 125 0.27 11.16 17.24
CA THR A 125 -0.33 9.88 17.64
C THR A 125 -1.79 9.80 17.18
N PRO A 126 -2.24 8.64 16.68
CA PRO A 126 -3.59 8.48 16.16
C PRO A 126 -4.64 8.62 17.27
N ILE A 127 -5.79 9.19 16.93
CA ILE A 127 -6.99 9.25 17.76
C ILE A 127 -8.15 8.68 16.96
N SER A 128 -8.92 7.77 17.57
CA SER A 128 -10.18 7.31 17.00
C SER A 128 -11.27 8.35 17.24
N VAL A 129 -11.91 8.79 16.16
CA VAL A 129 -12.99 9.79 16.18
C VAL A 129 -14.26 9.16 15.66
N HIS A 130 -15.34 9.30 16.43
CA HIS A 130 -16.67 8.86 16.02
C HIS A 130 -17.25 9.82 14.97
N VAL A 131 -17.72 9.28 13.85
CA VAL A 131 -18.32 10.07 12.77
C VAL A 131 -19.84 10.06 12.90
N TYR A 132 -20.45 8.88 12.78
CA TYR A 132 -21.87 8.63 13.04
C TYR A 132 -22.14 7.13 13.11
N GLY A 133 -23.19 6.71 13.82
CA GLY A 133 -23.59 5.30 13.90
C GLY A 133 -22.40 4.40 14.28
N PRO A 134 -22.13 3.31 13.53
CA PRO A 134 -20.98 2.42 13.76
C PRO A 134 -19.66 2.86 13.09
N ILE A 135 -19.59 4.09 12.56
CA ILE A 135 -18.50 4.54 11.69
C ILE A 135 -17.55 5.47 12.43
N TYR A 136 -16.26 5.19 12.28
CA TYR A 136 -15.15 5.89 12.90
C TYR A 136 -14.13 6.32 11.84
N THR A 137 -13.32 7.31 12.19
CA THR A 137 -12.15 7.78 11.44
C THR A 137 -10.94 7.79 12.37
N ILE A 138 -9.74 7.74 11.81
CA ILE A 138 -8.49 7.87 12.57
C ILE A 138 -7.83 9.18 12.19
N GLU A 139 -7.75 10.10 13.17
CA GLU A 139 -7.06 11.38 13.01
C GLU A 139 -5.64 11.31 13.59
N PHE A 140 -4.67 11.81 12.84
CA PHE A 140 -3.25 11.86 13.28
C PHE A 140 -2.91 13.20 13.93
N ASN A 141 -3.72 13.64 14.88
CA ASN A 141 -3.66 14.96 15.53
C ASN A 141 -3.58 14.89 17.08
N GLY A 142 -3.17 13.75 17.64
CA GLY A 142 -3.02 13.50 19.07
C GLY A 142 -2.12 14.45 19.87
N SER A 143 -1.85 14.06 21.12
CA SER A 143 -1.07 14.90 22.04
C SER A 143 0.43 14.90 21.71
N SER A 144 0.95 13.79 21.19
CA SER A 144 2.38 13.56 20.98
C SER A 144 2.71 13.43 19.50
N TYR A 145 3.94 13.80 19.13
CA TYR A 145 4.46 13.53 17.80
C TYR A 145 4.53 12.01 17.54
N LEU A 146 4.19 11.58 16.33
CA LEU A 146 4.33 10.19 15.92
C LEU A 146 5.77 9.98 15.42
N SER A 147 6.62 9.47 16.30
CA SER A 147 8.02 9.16 16.00
C SER A 147 8.12 8.03 14.98
N TRP A 148 8.16 8.38 13.69
CA TRP A 148 8.23 7.36 12.63
C TRP A 148 9.40 6.39 12.79
N TYR A 149 10.51 6.85 13.39
CA TYR A 149 11.73 6.08 13.61
C TYR A 149 11.66 5.09 14.79
N GLU A 150 10.58 5.08 15.56
CA GLU A 150 10.38 4.16 16.70
C GLU A 150 9.54 2.92 16.32
N TYR A 151 8.82 2.97 15.20
CA TYR A 151 7.90 1.92 14.76
C TYR A 151 8.16 1.53 13.30
N ALA A 152 8.21 0.23 13.02
CA ALA A 152 8.58 -0.26 11.70
C ALA A 152 7.56 0.12 10.62
N ASP A 153 6.26 0.04 10.95
CA ASP A 153 5.16 0.41 10.06
C ASP A 153 5.24 1.87 9.59
N THR A 154 5.37 2.80 10.53
CA THR A 154 5.46 4.24 10.23
C THR A 154 6.78 4.60 9.55
N SER A 155 7.87 3.89 9.85
CA SER A 155 9.13 4.00 9.10
C SER A 155 8.96 3.55 7.64
N PHE A 156 8.28 2.43 7.37
CA PHE A 156 8.03 1.99 5.99
C PHE A 156 7.12 2.94 5.24
N LEU A 157 6.04 3.42 5.86
CA LEU A 157 5.18 4.44 5.26
C LEU A 157 5.93 5.76 4.99
N TYR A 158 6.87 6.13 5.86
CA TYR A 158 7.74 7.29 5.63
C TYR A 158 8.71 7.06 4.46
N ALA A 159 9.29 5.87 4.34
CA ALA A 159 10.12 5.53 3.18
C ALA A 159 9.31 5.63 1.87
N ILE A 160 8.07 5.15 1.86
CA ILE A 160 7.16 5.26 0.71
C ILE A 160 6.88 6.74 0.39
N TYR A 161 6.57 7.56 1.41
CA TYR A 161 6.37 9.00 1.26
C TYR A 161 7.59 9.68 0.61
N GLU A 162 8.80 9.38 1.07
CA GLU A 162 10.03 9.95 0.51
C GLU A 162 10.28 9.46 -0.92
N SER A 163 9.97 8.20 -1.23
CA SER A 163 10.04 7.67 -2.59
C SER A 163 9.12 8.44 -3.55
N GLU A 164 7.86 8.66 -3.17
CA GLU A 164 6.87 9.38 -3.98
C GLU A 164 7.21 10.87 -4.16
N ASN A 165 7.96 11.46 -3.23
CA ASN A 165 8.48 12.83 -3.37
C ASN A 165 9.80 12.91 -4.15
N GLY A 166 10.29 11.79 -4.72
CA GLY A 166 11.55 11.74 -5.46
C GLY A 166 12.81 11.79 -4.58
N ASN A 167 12.66 11.71 -3.25
CA ASN A 167 13.75 11.73 -2.29
C ASN A 167 14.32 10.31 -2.08
N ILE A 168 14.69 9.64 -3.15
CA ILE A 168 15.03 8.20 -3.16
C ILE A 168 16.15 7.87 -2.17
N SER A 169 17.20 8.69 -2.06
CA SER A 169 18.28 8.47 -1.09
C SER A 169 17.82 8.53 0.37
N ILE A 170 16.77 9.30 0.68
CA ILE A 170 16.16 9.32 2.02
C ILE A 170 15.36 8.04 2.24
N ALA A 171 14.53 7.65 1.26
CA ALA A 171 13.73 6.43 1.32
C ALA A 171 14.60 5.18 1.53
N GLU A 172 15.68 5.04 0.76
CA GLU A 172 16.67 3.97 0.90
C GLU A 172 17.28 3.92 2.30
N LYS A 173 17.71 5.08 2.82
CA LYS A 173 18.28 5.17 4.16
C LYS A 173 17.27 4.76 5.24
N VAL A 174 16.03 5.24 5.15
CA VAL A 174 14.96 4.89 6.08
C VAL A 174 14.68 3.40 6.02
N PHE A 175 14.52 2.82 4.83
CA PHE A 175 14.29 1.39 4.64
C PHE A 175 15.42 0.55 5.25
N ALA A 176 16.68 0.89 4.91
CA ALA A 176 17.86 0.20 5.43
C ALA A 176 17.94 0.24 6.96
N MET A 177 17.70 1.42 7.56
CA MET A 177 17.68 1.59 9.01
C MET A 177 16.56 0.78 9.66
N THR A 178 15.36 0.80 9.08
CA THR A 178 14.19 0.07 9.59
C THR A 178 14.47 -1.42 9.64
N VAL A 179 14.96 -1.98 8.54
CA VAL A 179 15.33 -3.41 8.46
C VAL A 179 16.46 -3.72 9.44
N SER A 180 17.53 -2.90 9.47
CA SER A 180 18.67 -3.16 10.36
C SER A 180 18.32 -3.08 11.85
N ASN A 181 17.38 -2.22 12.24
CA ASN A 181 17.06 -1.97 13.64
C ASN A 181 15.99 -2.93 14.16
N PHE A 182 15.02 -3.30 13.33
CA PHE A 182 13.81 -3.98 13.78
C PHE A 182 13.67 -5.42 13.26
N TRP A 183 14.25 -5.78 12.12
CA TRP A 183 14.12 -7.14 11.59
C TRP A 183 15.01 -8.12 12.35
N ASN A 184 14.41 -9.11 13.01
CA ASN A 184 15.16 -10.12 13.76
C ASN A 184 15.28 -11.49 13.05
N GLY A 185 14.89 -11.57 11.78
CA GLY A 185 14.79 -12.83 11.02
C GLY A 185 13.41 -13.49 11.04
N SER A 186 12.55 -13.09 11.98
CA SER A 186 11.20 -13.65 12.18
C SER A 186 10.11 -12.59 12.05
N GLY A 187 10.40 -11.34 12.38
CA GLY A 187 9.45 -10.24 12.36
C GLY A 187 10.13 -8.92 12.75
N PHE A 188 9.32 -7.87 12.87
CA PHE A 188 9.78 -6.54 13.26
C PHE A 188 9.58 -6.31 14.76
N ILE A 189 10.69 -6.18 15.50
CA ILE A 189 10.74 -5.82 16.92
C ILE A 189 10.94 -4.31 17.01
N ASP A 190 9.86 -3.57 17.21
CA ASP A 190 9.88 -2.11 17.37
C ASP A 190 9.29 -1.69 18.73
N ALA A 191 9.07 -0.39 18.95
CA ALA A 191 8.57 0.11 20.23
C ALA A 191 7.18 -0.42 20.63
N ALA A 192 6.39 -0.94 19.68
CA ALA A 192 5.10 -1.56 19.97
C ALA A 192 5.21 -3.05 20.31
N PHE A 193 6.35 -3.70 20.03
CA PHE A 193 6.53 -5.13 20.28
C PHE A 193 6.64 -5.42 21.78
N ASN A 194 5.78 -6.31 22.28
CA ASN A 194 5.66 -6.63 23.71
C ASN A 194 6.18 -8.03 24.09
N GLY A 195 6.93 -8.70 23.20
CA GLY A 195 7.60 -9.97 23.50
C GLY A 195 6.82 -11.24 23.15
N GLY A 196 5.60 -11.13 22.63
CA GLY A 196 4.75 -12.30 22.34
C GLY A 196 4.49 -12.54 20.87
N THR A 197 3.92 -11.55 20.18
CA THR A 197 3.37 -11.69 18.83
C THR A 197 3.92 -10.63 17.90
N PHE A 198 4.14 -11.00 16.64
CA PHE A 198 4.48 -10.05 15.58
C PHE A 198 3.22 -9.54 14.92
N ASP A 199 3.27 -8.29 14.44
CA ASP A 199 2.20 -7.71 13.63
C ASP A 199 2.40 -8.04 12.16
N SER A 200 1.44 -8.73 11.55
CA SER A 200 1.53 -9.20 10.18
C SER A 200 1.57 -8.06 9.16
N TYR A 201 0.84 -6.97 9.41
CA TYR A 201 0.77 -5.85 8.46
C TYR A 201 2.13 -5.15 8.23
N LYS A 202 3.06 -5.24 9.19
CA LYS A 202 4.43 -4.71 9.04
C LYS A 202 5.20 -5.46 7.94
N LEU A 203 4.91 -6.75 7.74
CA LEU A 203 5.46 -7.54 6.63
C LEU A 203 4.99 -7.00 5.28
N ALA A 204 3.69 -6.72 5.17
CA ALA A 204 3.10 -6.15 3.96
C ALA A 204 3.70 -4.77 3.65
N LEU A 205 3.81 -3.89 4.64
CA LEU A 205 4.42 -2.56 4.47
C LEU A 205 5.90 -2.63 4.06
N ALA A 206 6.67 -3.58 4.59
CA ALA A 206 8.04 -3.80 4.17
C ALA A 206 8.13 -4.18 2.67
N ILE A 207 7.25 -5.06 2.20
CA ILE A 207 7.16 -5.44 0.78
C ILE A 207 6.79 -4.22 -0.07
N ILE A 208 5.79 -3.45 0.34
CA ILE A 208 5.33 -2.27 -0.41
C ILE A 208 6.47 -1.24 -0.51
N ALA A 209 7.10 -0.88 0.60
CA ALA A 209 8.21 0.07 0.61
C ALA A 209 9.38 -0.40 -0.27
N TRP A 210 9.70 -1.69 -0.23
CA TRP A 210 10.72 -2.26 -1.09
C TRP A 210 10.35 -2.19 -2.58
N LYS A 211 9.08 -2.42 -2.96
CA LYS A 211 8.62 -2.28 -4.35
C LYS A 211 8.70 -0.84 -4.84
N TYR A 212 8.29 0.13 -4.02
CA TYR A 212 8.47 1.55 -4.34
C TYR A 212 9.94 1.88 -4.58
N ILE A 213 10.85 1.42 -3.73
CA ILE A 213 12.28 1.67 -3.92
C ILE A 213 12.81 0.94 -5.16
N ALA A 214 12.39 -0.31 -5.41
CA ALA A 214 12.79 -1.09 -6.58
C ALA A 214 12.44 -0.41 -7.89
N HIS A 215 11.29 0.27 -7.94
CA HIS A 215 10.86 1.07 -9.09
C HIS A 215 11.88 2.14 -9.50
N TYR A 216 12.51 2.79 -8.51
CA TYR A 216 13.48 3.87 -8.75
C TYR A 216 14.95 3.41 -8.71
N ASN A 217 15.26 2.38 -7.93
CA ASN A 217 16.61 1.84 -7.75
C ASN A 217 16.60 0.33 -7.48
N GLU A 218 16.48 -0.46 -8.55
CA GLU A 218 16.52 -1.93 -8.50
C GLU A 218 17.83 -2.45 -7.86
N THR A 219 18.97 -1.77 -8.06
CA THR A 219 20.27 -2.20 -7.51
C THR A 219 20.30 -2.16 -5.99
N PHE A 220 19.72 -1.11 -5.38
CA PHE A 220 19.53 -1.08 -3.93
C PHE A 220 18.56 -2.18 -3.48
N ALA A 221 17.41 -2.29 -4.15
CA ALA A 221 16.37 -3.24 -3.79
C ALA A 221 16.85 -4.71 -3.81
N LEU A 222 17.70 -5.08 -4.76
CA LEU A 222 18.28 -6.43 -4.86
C LEU A 222 19.12 -6.84 -3.63
N GLN A 223 19.71 -5.88 -2.90
CA GLN A 223 20.46 -6.15 -1.67
C GLN A 223 19.56 -6.71 -0.57
N TYR A 224 18.28 -6.33 -0.57
CA TYR A 224 17.29 -6.74 0.43
C TYR A 224 16.40 -7.90 -0.03
N LEU A 225 16.56 -8.37 -1.27
CA LEU A 225 15.80 -9.50 -1.81
C LEU A 225 15.83 -10.76 -0.91
N PRO A 226 16.95 -11.15 -0.27
CA PRO A 226 16.96 -12.30 0.65
C PRO A 226 16.00 -12.11 1.85
N ILE A 227 15.93 -10.90 2.42
CA ILE A 227 15.03 -10.58 3.53
C ILE A 227 13.58 -10.56 3.03
N ILE A 228 13.32 -9.95 1.87
CA ILE A 228 11.98 -9.95 1.27
C ILE A 228 11.49 -11.37 0.98
N LYS A 229 12.37 -12.28 0.53
CA LYS A 229 12.02 -13.70 0.36
C LYS A 229 11.62 -14.37 1.68
N GLN A 230 12.27 -14.05 2.79
CA GLN A 230 11.87 -14.55 4.12
C GLN A 230 10.50 -13.99 4.52
N ILE A 231 10.28 -12.70 4.29
CA ILE A 231 8.99 -12.04 4.54
C ILE A 231 7.88 -12.69 3.71
N TYR A 232 8.10 -12.94 2.42
CA TYR A 232 7.16 -13.67 1.56
C TYR A 232 6.87 -15.07 2.09
N ASN A 233 7.91 -15.81 2.52
CA ASN A 233 7.73 -17.14 3.10
C ASN A 233 6.84 -17.09 4.34
N ILE A 234 7.10 -16.18 5.27
CA ILE A 234 6.28 -16.02 6.48
C ILE A 234 4.84 -15.66 6.10
N SER A 235 4.69 -14.69 5.21
CA SER A 235 3.38 -14.21 4.75
C SER A 235 2.53 -15.29 4.08
N SER A 236 3.16 -16.30 3.48
CA SER A 236 2.45 -17.43 2.83
C SER A 236 1.63 -18.29 3.79
N HIS A 237 1.87 -18.16 5.10
CA HIS A 237 1.15 -18.87 6.15
C HIS A 237 0.02 -18.05 6.78
N LEU A 238 -0.18 -16.79 6.36
CA LEU A 238 -1.03 -15.83 7.08
C LEU A 238 -2.41 -15.61 6.44
N GLN A 239 -2.66 -16.12 5.22
CA GLN A 239 -3.98 -16.05 4.62
C GLN A 239 -4.91 -17.10 5.24
N PHE A 240 -6.03 -16.66 5.81
CA PHE A 240 -7.03 -17.55 6.39
C PHE A 240 -7.94 -18.18 5.32
N SER A 241 -8.64 -19.26 5.66
CA SER A 241 -9.51 -19.99 4.73
C SER A 241 -10.73 -19.21 4.26
N ILE A 242 -11.19 -18.20 5.02
CA ILE A 242 -12.23 -17.25 4.57
C ILE A 242 -11.64 -16.11 3.71
N GLY A 243 -10.32 -16.00 3.69
CA GLY A 243 -9.55 -15.29 2.66
C GLY A 243 -8.82 -14.02 3.05
N GLY A 244 -9.16 -13.41 4.18
CA GLY A 244 -8.36 -12.31 4.71
C GLY A 244 -7.08 -12.80 5.39
N PHE A 245 -6.27 -11.86 5.86
CA PHE A 245 -5.00 -12.15 6.55
C PHE A 245 -5.11 -11.94 8.06
N PHE A 246 -4.48 -12.83 8.82
CA PHE A 246 -4.35 -12.73 10.27
C PHE A 246 -3.54 -11.49 10.68
N THR A 247 -4.00 -10.76 11.70
CA THR A 247 -3.34 -9.54 12.21
C THR A 247 -1.99 -9.84 12.84
N ASN A 248 -1.80 -11.04 13.35
CA ASN A 248 -0.60 -11.41 14.10
C ASN A 248 -0.08 -12.79 13.75
N TYR A 249 1.14 -13.08 14.21
CA TYR A 249 1.72 -14.42 14.17
C TYR A 249 2.83 -14.58 15.21
N VAL A 250 3.15 -15.83 15.51
CA VAL A 250 4.32 -16.23 16.29
C VAL A 250 5.19 -17.20 15.50
N ILE A 251 6.47 -17.29 15.86
CA ILE A 251 7.36 -18.34 15.38
C ILE A 251 7.60 -19.32 16.51
N ASN A 252 7.17 -20.57 16.33
CA ASN A 252 7.39 -21.66 17.29
C ASN A 252 8.11 -22.80 16.60
N ASP A 253 9.29 -23.18 17.10
CA ASP A 253 10.15 -24.22 16.51
C ASP A 253 10.41 -24.04 14.99
N GLY A 254 10.53 -22.78 14.55
CA GLY A 254 10.73 -22.44 13.14
C GLY A 254 9.46 -22.48 12.27
N HIS A 255 8.30 -22.76 12.86
CA HIS A 255 7.01 -22.73 12.19
C HIS A 255 6.28 -21.41 12.44
N VAL A 256 5.65 -20.89 11.39
CA VAL A 256 4.77 -19.72 11.49
C VAL A 256 3.40 -20.18 11.96
N ILE A 257 2.94 -19.65 13.09
CA ILE A 257 1.61 -19.88 13.63
C ILE A 257 0.86 -18.55 13.55
N ALA A 258 -0.19 -18.50 12.72
CA ALA A 258 -1.00 -17.30 12.57
C ALA A 258 -1.91 -17.10 13.78
N GLU A 259 -2.06 -15.86 14.24
CA GLU A 259 -2.81 -15.48 15.43
C GLU A 259 -3.61 -14.17 15.23
N GLY A 260 -4.52 -13.89 16.16
CA GLY A 260 -5.34 -12.69 16.13
C GLY A 260 -6.54 -12.80 15.20
N ASN A 261 -7.15 -11.66 14.89
CA ASN A 261 -8.32 -11.60 14.02
C ASN A 261 -7.88 -11.51 12.56
N VAL A 262 -8.81 -11.80 11.66
CA VAL A 262 -8.65 -11.48 10.25
C VAL A 262 -9.33 -10.14 9.98
N ASN A 263 -8.57 -9.09 9.67
CA ASN A 263 -9.10 -7.72 9.58
C ASN A 263 -8.88 -7.08 8.19
N THR A 264 -9.68 -6.05 7.90
CA THR A 264 -9.74 -5.41 6.58
C THR A 264 -8.47 -4.63 6.29
N GLU A 265 -7.93 -3.89 7.25
CA GLU A 265 -6.63 -3.21 7.15
C GLU A 265 -5.48 -4.15 6.76
N THR A 266 -5.22 -5.20 7.54
CA THR A 266 -4.11 -6.15 7.31
C THR A 266 -4.30 -6.88 5.98
N THR A 267 -5.53 -7.34 5.70
CA THR A 267 -5.86 -7.97 4.43
C THR A 267 -5.56 -7.02 3.27
N SER A 268 -5.98 -5.76 3.38
CA SER A 268 -5.78 -4.78 2.32
C SER A 268 -4.31 -4.50 2.06
N LEU A 269 -3.51 -4.35 3.12
CA LEU A 269 -2.07 -4.15 2.98
C LEU A 269 -1.39 -5.34 2.31
N PHE A 270 -1.73 -6.58 2.63
CA PHE A 270 -1.17 -7.74 1.93
C PHE A 270 -1.59 -7.80 0.46
N VAL A 271 -2.85 -7.48 0.14
CA VAL A 271 -3.30 -7.45 -1.25
C VAL A 271 -2.55 -6.37 -2.04
N ILE A 272 -2.39 -5.17 -1.48
CA ILE A 272 -1.57 -4.11 -2.08
C ILE A 272 -0.13 -4.60 -2.27
N ALA A 273 0.49 -5.15 -1.22
CA ALA A 273 1.85 -5.66 -1.26
C ALA A 273 2.06 -6.71 -2.35
N PHE A 274 1.08 -7.59 -2.58
CA PHE A 274 1.21 -8.71 -3.50
C PHE A 274 0.79 -8.39 -4.93
N LEU A 275 -0.16 -7.47 -5.15
CA LEU A 275 -0.66 -7.11 -6.47
C LEU A 275 -0.01 -5.87 -7.07
N MET A 276 0.63 -5.02 -6.27
CA MET A 276 1.46 -3.93 -6.76
C MET A 276 2.61 -4.47 -7.62
N GLN A 277 2.82 -3.89 -8.79
CA GLN A 277 3.99 -4.18 -9.64
C GLN A 277 5.18 -3.32 -9.18
N SER A 278 6.38 -3.87 -9.22
CA SER A 278 7.65 -3.15 -9.04
C SER A 278 8.04 -2.42 -10.32
#